data_AF-A0A359D1E9-F1
#
_entry.id   AF-A0A359D1E9-F1
#
_cell.length_a   1.000
_cell.length_b   1.000
_cell.length_c   1.000
_cell.angle_alpha   90.00
_cell.angle_beta   90.00
_cell.angle_gamma   90.00
#
_symmetry.space_group_name_H-M   'P 1'
#
loop_
_entity.id
_entity.type
_entity.pdbx_description
1 polymer ?
#
loop_
_entity_poly.entity_id
_entity_poly.type
_entity_poly.pdbx_seq_one_letter_code
_entity_poly.pdbx_strand_id
1 'polypeptide(L)'
;MLVIFGEALIILCFLHFGRNVQTEILTLNIVVSSIIYCLLFIDIIVPWVNFKDKSQKTIGSIGLRWFFTFFYMLLAIGAMVVFNSVKPIHFTNQIIIQGILFFFLLLGFFMAFSSSDKVREVYVEEKQNRDRVDEMKKATKEVQLKIDQMKNIPTDIINKLNDLQENLRFLSPCNNSNAYELEAKFVEEMRALNGCFFDIPLNLEKINDNIQNCNRTLKERKQVFSN
;
A
#
# COMPACT_ATOMS: atom_id res chain seq x y z
N MET A 1 -4.15 -33.22 -0.31
CA MET A 1 -4.60 -34.31 -1.20
C MET A 1 -4.53 -33.91 -2.67
N LEU A 2 -5.25 -32.86 -3.11
CA LEU A 2 -5.31 -32.48 -4.53
C LEU A 2 -3.94 -32.13 -5.15
N VAL A 3 -3.11 -31.39 -4.41
CA VAL A 3 -1.74 -31.01 -4.83
C VAL A 3 -0.85 -32.24 -5.06
N ILE A 4 -0.83 -33.16 -4.09
CA ILE A 4 0.01 -34.37 -4.15
C ILE A 4 -0.44 -35.28 -5.31
N PHE A 5 -1.75 -35.36 -5.55
CA PHE A 5 -2.30 -36.17 -6.64
C PHE A 5 -1.97 -35.58 -8.01
N GLY A 6 -2.05 -34.25 -8.18
CA GLY A 6 -1.67 -33.60 -9.43
C GLY A 6 -0.19 -33.72 -9.73
N GLU A 7 0.66 -33.60 -8.72
CA GLU A 7 2.11 -33.83 -8.85
C GLU A 7 2.42 -35.26 -9.32
N ALA A 8 1.78 -36.26 -8.70
CA ALA A 8 1.92 -37.66 -9.11
C ALA A 8 1.47 -37.89 -10.56
N LEU A 9 0.37 -37.25 -11.00
CA LEU A 9 -0.10 -37.31 -12.38
C LEU A 9 0.91 -36.72 -13.37
N ILE A 10 1.52 -35.57 -13.05
CA ILE A 10 2.53 -34.94 -13.90
C ILE A 10 3.71 -35.90 -14.11
N ILE A 11 4.24 -36.46 -13.03
CA ILE A 11 5.36 -37.41 -13.07
C ILE A 11 4.99 -38.64 -13.91
N LEU A 12 3.82 -39.23 -13.68
CA LEU A 12 3.35 -40.40 -14.42
C LEU A 12 3.17 -40.12 -15.91
N CYS A 13 2.63 -38.94 -16.28
CA CYS A 13 2.51 -38.51 -17.66
C CYS A 13 3.87 -38.44 -18.35
N PHE A 14 4.87 -37.80 -17.73
CA PHE A 14 6.21 -37.74 -18.30
C PHE A 14 6.86 -39.12 -18.42
N LEU A 15 6.71 -40.00 -17.43
CA LEU A 15 7.24 -41.36 -17.49
C LEU A 15 6.56 -42.24 -18.56
N HIS A 16 5.27 -41.99 -18.84
CA HIS A 16 4.53 -42.74 -19.84
C HIS A 16 4.80 -42.24 -21.27
N PHE A 17 4.72 -40.92 -21.49
CA PHE A 17 4.82 -40.31 -22.82
C PHE A 17 6.26 -39.92 -23.20
N GLY A 18 7.15 -39.73 -22.24
CA GLY A 18 8.53 -39.29 -22.44
C GLY A 18 9.55 -40.40 -22.66
N ARG A 19 9.11 -41.65 -22.88
CA ARG A 19 10.00 -42.84 -22.98
C ARG A 19 11.07 -42.77 -24.08
N ASN A 20 10.85 -41.95 -25.11
CA ASN A 20 11.76 -41.79 -26.24
C ASN A 20 12.76 -40.63 -26.06
N VAL A 21 12.68 -39.90 -24.95
CA VAL A 21 13.54 -38.77 -24.63
C VAL A 21 14.73 -39.25 -23.79
N GLN A 22 15.90 -38.63 -23.95
CA GLN A 22 17.06 -38.91 -23.10
C GLN A 22 16.71 -38.72 -21.62
N THR A 23 17.16 -39.63 -20.76
CA THR A 23 16.82 -39.67 -19.33
C THR A 23 17.12 -38.36 -18.60
N GLU A 24 18.22 -37.70 -18.95
CA GLU A 24 18.62 -36.40 -18.35
C GLU A 24 17.62 -35.28 -18.69
N ILE A 25 17.21 -35.21 -19.96
CA ILE A 25 16.22 -34.24 -20.46
C ILE A 25 14.84 -34.53 -19.86
N LEU A 26 14.46 -35.81 -19.79
CA LEU A 26 13.21 -36.23 -19.16
C LEU A 26 13.15 -35.80 -17.69
N THR A 27 14.25 -36.01 -16.95
CA THR A 27 14.35 -35.62 -15.54
C THR A 27 14.24 -34.10 -15.37
N LEU A 28 14.90 -33.32 -16.23
CA LEU A 28 14.80 -31.85 -16.23
C LEU A 28 13.36 -31.38 -16.47
N ASN A 29 12.67 -31.95 -17.46
CA ASN A 29 11.29 -31.60 -17.77
C ASN A 29 10.34 -31.90 -16.60
N ILE A 30 10.55 -33.03 -15.91
CA ILE A 30 9.80 -33.36 -14.71
C ILE A 30 10.04 -32.29 -13.64
N VAL A 31 11.29 -32.00 -13.29
CA VAL A 31 11.64 -31.02 -12.25
C VAL A 31 11.04 -29.65 -12.53
N VAL A 32 11.20 -29.14 -13.75
CA VAL A 32 10.67 -27.81 -14.12
C VAL A 32 9.14 -27.83 -14.12
N SER A 33 8.50 -28.91 -14.56
CA SER A 33 7.04 -29.04 -14.51
C SER A 33 6.50 -29.12 -13.08
N SER A 34 7.21 -29.81 -12.18
CA SER A 34 6.93 -29.83 -10.74
C SER A 34 7.02 -28.44 -10.14
N ILE A 35 8.05 -27.65 -10.51
CA ILE A 35 8.20 -26.26 -10.08
C ILE A 35 6.99 -25.43 -10.54
N ILE A 36 6.63 -25.49 -11.83
CA ILE A 36 5.47 -24.78 -12.37
C ILE A 36 4.19 -25.17 -11.62
N TYR A 37 3.98 -26.46 -11.39
CA TYR A 37 2.83 -26.95 -10.67
C TYR A 37 2.76 -26.39 -9.24
N CYS A 38 3.87 -26.43 -8.50
CA CYS A 38 3.97 -25.82 -7.17
C CYS A 38 3.66 -24.32 -7.20
N LEU A 39 4.17 -23.59 -8.19
CA LEU A 39 3.96 -22.15 -8.35
C LEU A 39 2.50 -21.77 -8.63
N LEU A 40 1.75 -22.63 -9.33
CA LEU A 40 0.32 -22.40 -9.55
C LEU A 40 -0.55 -22.77 -8.33
N PHE A 41 -0.09 -23.73 -7.52
CA PHE A 41 -0.86 -24.25 -6.39
C PHE A 41 -0.57 -23.60 -5.03
N ILE A 42 0.59 -22.94 -4.87
CA ILE A 42 0.92 -22.19 -3.65
C ILE A 42 -0.15 -21.15 -3.29
N ASP A 43 -0.86 -20.70 -4.31
CA ASP A 43 -1.97 -19.76 -4.27
C ASP A 43 -3.27 -20.31 -3.67
N ILE A 44 -3.43 -21.63 -3.67
CA ILE A 44 -4.55 -22.30 -3.01
C ILE A 44 -4.24 -22.53 -1.52
N ILE A 45 -2.95 -22.60 -1.18
CA ILE A 45 -2.47 -22.90 0.18
C ILE A 45 -2.34 -21.63 1.03
N VAL A 46 -1.91 -20.52 0.43
CA VAL A 46 -1.67 -19.26 1.15
C VAL A 46 -2.77 -18.24 0.81
N PRO A 47 -3.61 -17.83 1.78
CA PRO A 47 -4.70 -16.90 1.51
C PRO A 47 -4.17 -15.53 1.07
N TRP A 48 -4.58 -15.14 -0.13
CA TRP A 48 -4.14 -13.96 -0.87
C TRP A 48 -4.50 -12.61 -0.25
N VAL A 49 -5.62 -12.57 0.45
CA VAL A 49 -6.16 -11.35 1.00
C VAL A 49 -6.22 -11.54 2.50
N ASN A 50 -5.29 -10.90 3.19
CA ASN A 50 -5.45 -10.70 4.61
C ASN A 50 -6.43 -9.53 4.80
N PHE A 51 -7.71 -9.83 4.98
CA PHE A 51 -8.72 -8.79 5.25
C PHE A 51 -8.45 -7.99 6.53
N LYS A 52 -7.55 -8.47 7.41
CA LYS A 52 -7.09 -7.72 8.58
C LYS A 52 -5.97 -6.72 8.26
N ASP A 53 -5.33 -6.85 7.09
CA ASP A 53 -4.33 -5.90 6.63
C ASP A 53 -4.99 -4.68 5.99
N LYS A 54 -5.05 -3.58 6.75
CA LYS A 54 -5.60 -2.30 6.30
C LYS A 54 -4.79 -1.67 5.17
N SER A 55 -3.50 -1.98 5.06
CA SER A 55 -2.64 -1.49 3.98
C SER A 55 -2.87 -2.24 2.67
N GLN A 56 -3.50 -3.42 2.74
CA GLN A 56 -3.75 -4.29 1.59
C GLN A 56 -2.48 -4.59 0.78
N LYS A 57 -1.32 -4.67 1.45
CA LYS A 57 -0.01 -4.78 0.77
C LYS A 57 0.11 -6.01 -0.12
N THR A 58 -0.58 -7.09 0.24
CA THR A 58 -0.58 -8.35 -0.51
C THR A 58 -1.28 -8.18 -1.86
N ILE A 59 -2.29 -7.31 -1.94
CA ILE A 59 -2.98 -6.97 -3.19
C ILE A 59 -2.03 -6.24 -4.15
N GLY A 60 -1.17 -5.35 -3.65
CA GLY A 60 -0.18 -4.66 -4.47
C GLY A 60 0.78 -5.60 -5.21
N SER A 61 1.13 -6.73 -4.61
CA SER A 61 2.06 -7.71 -5.20
C SER A 61 1.42 -8.76 -6.10
N ILE A 62 0.08 -8.89 -6.10
CA ILE A 62 -0.60 -10.05 -6.68
C ILE A 62 -0.46 -10.10 -8.20
N GLY A 63 -0.64 -8.95 -8.86
CA GLY A 63 -0.59 -8.84 -10.32
C GLY A 63 0.80 -9.13 -10.87
N LEU A 64 1.84 -8.61 -10.21
CA LEU A 64 3.24 -8.90 -10.57
C LEU A 64 3.56 -10.39 -10.42
N ARG A 65 3.18 -10.99 -9.28
CA ARG A 65 3.42 -12.41 -9.04
C ARG A 65 2.75 -13.30 -10.08
N TRP A 66 1.49 -13.02 -10.43
CA TRP A 66 0.78 -13.74 -11.49
C TRP A 66 1.44 -13.53 -12.85
N PHE A 67 1.74 -12.29 -13.21
CA PHE A 67 2.38 -11.98 -14.49
C PHE A 67 3.67 -12.78 -14.68
N PHE A 68 4.59 -12.75 -13.71
CA PHE A 68 5.84 -13.49 -13.81
C PHE A 68 5.66 -15.02 -13.74
N THR A 69 4.69 -15.51 -12.96
CA THR A 69 4.40 -16.96 -12.88
C THR A 69 3.84 -17.48 -14.21
N PHE A 70 2.85 -16.80 -14.79
CA PHE A 70 2.28 -17.16 -16.08
C PHE A 70 3.29 -17.02 -17.22
N PHE A 71 4.08 -15.94 -17.21
CA PHE A 71 5.12 -15.72 -18.21
C PHE A 71 6.21 -16.80 -18.15
N TYR A 72 6.69 -17.13 -16.95
CA TYR A 72 7.64 -18.23 -16.74
C TYR A 72 7.06 -19.56 -17.20
N MET A 73 5.82 -19.89 -16.82
CA MET A 73 5.14 -21.12 -17.24
C MET A 73 5.09 -21.25 -18.77
N LEU A 74 4.61 -20.21 -19.46
CA LEU A 74 4.48 -20.23 -20.93
C LEU A 74 5.83 -20.41 -21.62
N LEU A 75 6.86 -19.69 -21.16
CA LEU A 75 8.20 -19.78 -21.73
C LEU A 75 8.88 -21.12 -21.41
N ALA A 76 8.76 -21.62 -20.19
CA ALA A 76 9.37 -22.86 -19.77
C ALA A 76 8.76 -24.06 -20.48
N ILE A 77 7.42 -24.14 -20.58
CA ILE A 77 6.72 -25.18 -21.33
C ILE A 77 7.00 -25.04 -22.83
N GLY A 78 6.94 -23.81 -23.37
CA GLY A 78 7.26 -23.54 -24.77
C GLY A 78 8.67 -23.99 -25.13
N ALA A 79 9.66 -23.67 -24.29
CA ALA A 79 11.03 -24.13 -24.42
C ALA A 79 11.12 -25.66 -24.42
N MET A 80 10.45 -26.35 -23.49
CA MET A 80 10.43 -27.82 -23.48
C MET A 80 9.87 -28.41 -24.77
N VAL A 81 8.74 -27.89 -25.26
CA VAL A 81 8.08 -28.44 -26.47
C VAL A 81 8.95 -28.19 -27.71
N VAL A 82 9.49 -26.98 -27.88
CA VAL A 82 10.32 -26.63 -29.03
C VAL A 82 11.64 -27.41 -29.03
N PHE A 83 12.29 -27.52 -27.88
CA PHE A 83 13.59 -28.17 -27.75
C PHE A 83 13.54 -29.69 -27.70
N ASN A 84 12.38 -30.29 -27.50
CA ASN A 84 12.22 -31.74 -27.55
C ASN A 84 11.61 -32.23 -28.88
N SER A 85 10.82 -31.39 -29.57
CA SER A 85 10.11 -31.80 -30.80
C SER A 85 10.67 -31.19 -32.09
N VAL A 86 10.96 -29.88 -32.09
CA VAL A 86 11.29 -29.14 -33.33
C VAL A 86 12.79 -29.05 -33.56
N LYS A 87 13.54 -28.70 -32.50
CA LYS A 87 14.99 -28.55 -32.56
C LYS A 87 15.62 -29.23 -31.33
N PRO A 88 15.87 -30.55 -31.38
CA PRO A 88 16.51 -31.28 -30.30
C PRO A 88 17.88 -30.67 -30.00
N ILE A 89 18.00 -30.06 -28.82
CA ILE A 89 19.25 -29.49 -28.32
C ILE A 89 19.78 -30.32 -27.16
N HIS A 90 21.10 -30.29 -26.97
CA HIS A 90 21.75 -30.99 -25.86
C HIS A 90 21.24 -30.51 -24.50
N PHE A 91 21.22 -31.43 -23.54
CA PHE A 91 20.85 -31.21 -22.15
C PHE A 91 21.47 -29.95 -21.54
N THR A 92 22.78 -29.73 -21.74
CA THR A 92 23.51 -28.56 -21.24
C THR A 92 22.87 -27.24 -21.63
N ASN A 93 22.38 -27.13 -22.87
CA ASN A 93 21.74 -25.90 -23.34
C ASN A 93 20.34 -25.75 -22.76
N GLN A 94 19.60 -26.86 -22.62
CA GLN A 94 18.26 -26.84 -22.01
C GLN A 94 18.32 -26.40 -20.54
N ILE A 95 19.25 -26.94 -19.75
CA ILE A 95 19.38 -26.56 -18.34
C ILE A 95 19.81 -25.10 -18.18
N ILE A 96 20.68 -24.58 -19.04
CA ILE A 96 21.07 -23.16 -19.03
C ILE A 96 19.85 -22.28 -19.32
N ILE A 97 19.06 -22.61 -20.34
CA ILE A 97 17.88 -21.81 -20.70
C ILE A 97 16.84 -21.84 -19.58
N GLN A 98 16.54 -23.02 -19.02
CA GLN A 98 15.61 -23.14 -17.89
C GLN A 98 16.14 -22.43 -16.64
N GLY A 99 17.45 -22.45 -16.40
CA GLY A 99 18.10 -21.71 -15.32
C GLY A 99 17.96 -20.19 -15.49
N ILE A 100 18.14 -19.67 -16.70
CA ILE A 100 17.92 -18.24 -17.02
C ILE A 100 16.44 -17.87 -16.80
N LEU A 101 15.50 -18.68 -17.29
CA LEU A 101 14.07 -18.45 -17.07
C LEU A 101 13.71 -18.45 -15.57
N PHE A 102 14.29 -19.38 -14.81
CA PHE A 102 14.09 -19.46 -13.36
C PHE A 102 14.68 -18.24 -12.64
N PHE A 103 15.83 -17.73 -13.06
CA PHE A 103 16.40 -16.49 -12.55
C PHE A 103 15.46 -15.29 -12.78
N PHE A 104 14.87 -15.17 -13.98
CA PHE A 104 13.88 -14.11 -14.24
C PHE A 104 12.63 -14.24 -13.38
N LEU A 105 12.16 -15.45 -13.09
CA LEU A 105 11.07 -15.69 -12.15
C LEU A 105 11.43 -15.17 -10.74
N LEU A 106 12.63 -15.47 -10.24
CA LEU A 106 13.09 -14.98 -8.93
C LEU A 106 13.18 -13.46 -8.89
N LEU A 107 13.67 -12.83 -9.97
CA LEU A 107 13.69 -11.37 -10.10
C LEU A 107 12.27 -10.79 -10.08
N GLY A 108 11.33 -11.45 -10.75
CA GLY A 108 9.91 -11.08 -10.72
C GLY A 108 9.30 -11.14 -9.32
N PHE A 109 9.64 -12.16 -8.52
CA PHE A 109 9.22 -12.25 -7.12
C PHE A 109 9.87 -11.18 -6.25
N PHE A 110 11.14 -10.86 -6.48
CA PHE A 110 11.79 -9.73 -5.79
C PHE A 110 11.05 -8.41 -6.07
N MET A 111 10.68 -8.14 -7.32
CA MET A 111 9.88 -6.95 -7.67
C MET A 111 8.49 -6.99 -7.02
N ALA A 112 7.83 -8.14 -6.99
CA ALA A 112 6.52 -8.30 -6.36
C ALA A 112 6.58 -7.98 -4.84
N PHE A 113 7.60 -8.47 -4.14
CA PHE A 113 7.80 -8.16 -2.71
C PHE A 113 8.12 -6.68 -2.49
N SER A 114 9.00 -6.09 -3.30
CA SER A 114 9.32 -4.66 -3.23
C SER A 114 8.08 -3.79 -3.44
N SER A 115 7.23 -4.14 -4.41
CA SER A 115 5.95 -3.46 -4.63
C SER A 115 5.03 -3.56 -3.41
N SER A 116 4.96 -4.73 -2.77
CA SER A 116 4.20 -4.92 -1.53
C SER A 116 4.67 -3.98 -0.42
N ASP A 117 5.98 -3.90 -0.19
CA ASP A 117 6.53 -3.01 0.82
C ASP A 117 6.26 -1.54 0.50
N LYS A 118 6.32 -1.15 -0.78
CA LYS A 118 6.00 0.22 -1.18
C LYS A 118 4.52 0.58 -0.94
N VAL A 119 3.59 -0.34 -1.18
CA VAL A 119 2.16 -0.12 -0.83
C VAL A 119 1.99 0.13 0.67
N ARG A 120 2.68 -0.65 1.51
CA ARG A 120 2.65 -0.46 2.96
C ARG A 120 3.24 0.89 3.38
N GLU A 121 4.35 1.28 2.79
CA GLU A 121 5.00 2.56 3.05
C GLU A 121 4.07 3.74 2.75
N VAL A 122 3.48 3.77 1.54
CA VAL A 122 2.52 4.80 1.12
C VAL A 122 1.30 4.81 2.05
N TYR A 123 0.79 3.65 2.46
CA TYR A 123 -0.31 3.59 3.42
C TYR A 123 0.04 4.24 4.77
N VAL A 124 1.25 3.99 5.29
CA VAL A 124 1.70 4.56 6.57
C VAL A 124 1.86 6.07 6.44
N GLU A 125 2.45 6.55 5.35
CA GLU A 125 2.64 7.96 5.07
C GLU A 125 1.31 8.71 4.92
N GLU A 126 0.39 8.19 4.10
CA GLU A 126 -0.96 8.75 3.93
C GLU A 126 -1.74 8.77 5.24
N LYS A 127 -1.62 7.71 6.04
CA LYS A 127 -2.25 7.68 7.36
C LYS A 127 -1.69 8.78 8.27
N GLN A 128 -0.38 8.94 8.32
CA GLN A 128 0.26 9.99 9.11
C GLN A 128 -0.18 11.38 8.67
N ASN A 129 -0.26 11.62 7.36
CA ASN A 129 -0.69 12.90 6.80
C ASN A 129 -2.15 13.19 7.13
N ARG A 130 -3.02 12.17 7.08
CA ARG A 130 -4.42 12.31 7.47
C ARG A 130 -4.58 12.56 8.97
N ASP A 131 -3.84 11.84 9.80
CA ASP A 131 -3.92 11.94 11.26
C ASP A 131 -3.60 13.39 11.73
N ARG A 132 -2.71 14.12 11.03
CA ARG A 132 -2.42 15.54 11.31
C ARG A 132 -3.59 16.47 11.01
N VAL A 133 -4.24 16.31 9.86
CA VAL A 133 -5.44 17.08 9.52
C VAL A 133 -6.60 16.73 10.47
N ASP A 134 -6.70 15.47 10.89
CA ASP A 134 -7.69 15.04 11.88
C ASP A 134 -7.40 15.64 13.27
N GLU A 135 -6.14 15.85 13.65
CA GLU A 135 -5.77 16.58 14.88
C GLU A 135 -6.23 18.03 14.84
N MET A 136 -6.05 18.75 13.72
CA MET A 136 -6.58 20.11 13.55
C MET A 136 -8.11 20.14 13.75
N LYS A 137 -8.83 19.22 13.08
CA LYS A 137 -10.29 19.11 13.20
C LYS A 137 -10.72 18.81 14.63
N LYS A 138 -9.99 17.95 15.32
CA LYS A 138 -10.25 17.60 16.73
C LYS A 138 -10.05 18.82 17.63
N ALA A 139 -8.94 19.55 17.49
CA ALA A 139 -8.66 20.75 18.27
C ALA A 139 -9.74 21.83 18.07
N THR A 140 -10.20 22.03 16.83
CA THR A 140 -11.33 22.94 16.55
C THR A 140 -12.62 22.51 17.22
N LYS A 141 -12.96 21.22 17.14
CA LYS A 141 -14.17 20.69 17.76
C LYS A 141 -14.15 20.77 19.28
N GLU A 142 -12.98 20.58 19.90
CA GLU A 142 -12.81 20.73 21.35
C GLU A 142 -13.11 22.16 21.82
N VAL A 143 -12.65 23.17 21.08
CA VAL A 143 -12.95 24.58 21.38
C VAL A 143 -14.43 24.90 21.19
N GLN A 144 -15.06 24.41 20.10
CA GLN A 144 -16.49 24.60 19.87
C GLN A 144 -17.33 23.99 21.01
N LEU A 145 -17.04 22.74 21.39
CA LEU A 145 -17.74 22.06 22.49
C LEU A 145 -17.62 22.83 23.81
N LYS A 146 -16.49 23.48 24.06
CA LYS A 146 -16.30 24.30 25.26
C LYS A 146 -17.13 25.59 25.20
N ILE A 147 -17.19 26.24 24.05
CA ILE A 147 -17.99 27.45 23.85
C ILE A 147 -19.48 27.16 23.98
N ASP A 148 -19.96 26.03 23.45
CA ASP A 148 -21.36 25.61 23.57
C ASP A 148 -21.80 25.44 25.04
N GLN A 149 -20.86 25.18 25.95
CA GLN A 149 -21.11 25.07 27.39
C GLN A 149 -21.14 26.44 28.10
N MET A 150 -20.70 27.51 27.43
CA MET A 150 -20.63 28.86 27.98
C MET A 150 -21.86 29.68 27.61
N LYS A 151 -22.49 30.35 28.60
CA LYS A 151 -23.75 31.08 28.40
C LYS A 151 -23.59 32.47 27.77
N ASN A 152 -22.39 33.06 27.78
CA ASN A 152 -22.16 34.48 27.47
C ASN A 152 -21.07 34.70 26.40
N ILE A 153 -20.96 33.82 25.40
CA ILE A 153 -20.03 34.02 24.27
C ILE A 153 -20.75 34.80 23.15
N PRO A 154 -20.16 35.89 22.64
CA PRO A 154 -20.69 36.61 21.49
C PRO A 154 -20.89 35.71 20.26
N THR A 155 -22.03 35.85 19.58
CA THR A 155 -22.38 35.07 18.38
C THR A 155 -21.36 35.20 17.25
N ASP A 156 -20.69 36.34 17.15
CA ASP A 156 -19.60 36.58 16.18
C ASP A 156 -18.44 35.59 16.34
N ILE A 157 -18.04 35.27 17.59
CA ILE A 157 -16.97 34.31 17.88
C ILE A 157 -17.41 32.89 17.49
N ILE A 158 -18.67 32.54 17.77
CA ILE A 158 -19.24 31.24 17.39
C ILE A 158 -19.23 31.08 15.86
N ASN A 159 -19.68 32.10 15.13
CA ASN A 159 -19.70 32.09 13.67
C ASN A 159 -18.29 31.93 13.08
N LYS A 160 -17.29 32.68 13.58
CA LYS A 160 -15.90 32.58 13.11
C LYS A 160 -15.30 31.19 13.34
N LEU A 161 -15.65 30.51 14.44
CA LEU A 161 -15.19 29.15 14.70
C LEU A 161 -15.88 28.11 13.84
N ASN A 162 -17.17 28.29 13.57
CA ASN A 162 -17.90 27.45 12.61
C ASN A 162 -17.33 27.61 11.19
N ASP A 163 -16.97 28.83 10.79
CA ASP A 163 -16.28 29.09 9.53
C ASP A 163 -14.92 28.40 9.47
N LEU A 164 -14.13 28.41 10.56
CA LEU A 164 -12.87 27.66 10.64
C LEU A 164 -13.09 26.15 10.46
N GLN A 165 -14.09 25.58 11.13
CA GLN A 165 -14.42 24.16 11.01
C GLN A 165 -14.84 23.78 9.58
N GLU A 166 -15.69 24.58 8.95
CA GLU A 166 -16.11 24.34 7.57
C GLU A 166 -14.92 24.48 6.62
N ASN A 167 -14.04 25.45 6.85
CA ASN A 167 -12.83 25.60 6.05
C ASN A 167 -11.85 24.41 6.19
N LEU A 168 -11.78 23.76 7.36
CA LEU A 168 -10.98 22.55 7.59
C LEU A 168 -11.55 21.31 6.89
N ARG A 169 -12.86 21.28 6.62
CA ARG A 169 -13.51 20.18 5.90
C ARG A 169 -12.91 19.98 4.51
N PHE A 170 -12.51 21.08 3.87
CA PHE A 170 -11.93 21.09 2.53
C PHE A 170 -10.40 20.97 2.52
N LEU A 171 -9.77 20.75 3.67
CA LEU A 171 -8.32 20.57 3.74
C LEU A 171 -7.94 19.12 3.43
N SER A 172 -7.10 18.94 2.42
CA SER A 172 -6.55 17.64 2.05
C SER A 172 -5.25 17.35 2.83
N PRO A 173 -4.99 16.09 3.19
CA PRO A 173 -3.66 15.66 3.65
C PRO A 173 -2.58 16.10 2.66
N CYS A 174 -1.39 16.47 3.15
CA CYS A 174 -0.30 16.95 2.31
C CYS A 174 1.01 16.35 2.78
N ASN A 175 1.86 15.94 1.84
CA ASN A 175 3.20 15.45 2.13
C ASN A 175 4.26 16.55 1.94
N ASN A 176 4.20 17.59 2.75
CA ASN A 176 5.13 18.72 2.65
C ASN A 176 5.55 19.16 4.06
N SER A 177 6.85 19.38 4.28
CA SER A 177 7.37 19.82 5.58
C SER A 177 6.74 21.13 6.06
N ASN A 178 6.55 22.08 5.15
CA ASN A 178 5.92 23.37 5.47
C ASN A 178 4.45 23.18 5.83
N ALA A 179 3.76 22.22 5.19
CA ALA A 179 2.41 21.86 5.57
C ALA A 179 2.37 21.33 7.01
N TYR A 180 3.32 20.47 7.39
CA TYR A 180 3.39 19.92 8.75
C TYR A 180 3.63 20.99 9.81
N GLU A 181 4.51 21.95 9.54
CA GLU A 181 4.76 23.07 10.45
C GLU A 181 3.51 23.94 10.64
N LEU A 182 2.79 24.22 9.56
CA LEU A 182 1.54 25.00 9.62
C LEU A 182 0.42 24.24 10.34
N GLU A 183 0.31 22.92 10.12
CA GLU A 183 -0.66 22.07 10.81
C GLU A 183 -0.39 22.03 12.33
N ALA A 184 0.87 21.84 12.73
CA ALA A 184 1.27 21.86 14.14
C ALA A 184 1.04 23.24 14.77
N LYS A 185 1.41 24.31 14.05
CA LYS A 185 1.18 25.69 14.49
C LYS A 185 -0.32 25.98 14.68
N PHE A 186 -1.18 25.54 13.76
CA PHE A 186 -2.62 25.70 13.90
C PHE A 186 -3.15 25.01 15.16
N VAL A 187 -2.69 23.79 15.45
CA VAL A 187 -3.10 23.05 16.66
C VAL A 187 -2.68 23.81 17.92
N GLU A 188 -1.46 24.36 17.95
CA GLU A 188 -1.00 25.19 19.07
C GLU A 188 -1.80 26.49 19.22
N GLU A 189 -2.13 27.16 18.12
CA GLU A 189 -2.99 28.36 18.14
C GLU A 189 -4.41 28.04 18.64
N MET A 190 -4.97 26.88 18.27
CA MET A 190 -6.25 26.40 18.82
C MET A 190 -6.16 26.05 20.31
N ARG A 191 -5.04 25.49 20.78
CA ARG A 191 -4.80 25.23 22.22
C ARG A 191 -4.68 26.55 22.99
N ALA A 192 -3.97 27.53 22.45
CA ALA A 192 -3.87 28.87 23.04
C ALA A 192 -5.24 29.57 23.10
N LEU A 193 -6.05 29.45 22.04
CA LEU A 193 -7.42 29.92 22.00
C LEU A 193 -8.27 29.23 23.10
N ASN A 194 -8.17 27.91 23.22
CA ASN A 194 -8.84 27.16 24.29
C ASN A 194 -8.45 27.68 25.69
N GLY A 195 -7.18 28.05 25.86
CA GLY A 195 -6.63 28.66 27.08
C GLY A 195 -7.29 29.99 27.45
N CYS A 196 -7.59 30.84 26.47
CA CYS A 196 -8.20 32.17 26.71
C CYS A 196 -9.58 32.09 27.34
N PHE A 197 -10.29 30.98 27.16
CA PHE A 197 -11.60 30.75 27.79
C PHE A 197 -11.52 30.46 29.30
N PHE A 198 -10.33 30.40 29.89
CA PHE A 198 -10.15 30.34 31.35
C PHE A 198 -9.91 31.73 31.98
N ASP A 199 -9.71 32.78 31.17
CA ASP A 199 -9.49 34.14 31.68
C ASP A 199 -10.80 34.72 32.23
N ILE A 200 -10.80 35.24 33.46
CA ILE A 200 -11.94 35.92 34.10
C ILE A 200 -11.52 37.34 34.51
N PRO A 201 -12.09 38.41 33.90
CA PRO A 201 -13.07 38.39 32.81
C PRO A 201 -12.46 37.93 31.47
N LEU A 202 -13.32 37.43 30.58
CA LEU A 202 -12.89 36.98 29.25
C LEU A 202 -12.27 38.12 28.45
N ASN A 203 -11.08 37.88 27.89
CA ASN A 203 -10.43 38.82 27.00
C ASN A 203 -10.86 38.57 25.54
N LEU A 204 -11.91 39.28 25.11
CA LEU A 204 -12.49 39.13 23.77
C LEU A 204 -11.55 39.58 22.64
N GLU A 205 -10.67 40.54 22.89
CA GLU A 205 -9.66 40.99 21.92
C GLU A 205 -8.66 39.87 21.64
N LYS A 206 -8.09 39.28 22.69
CA LYS A 206 -7.17 38.15 22.61
C LYS A 206 -7.80 36.90 21.97
N ILE A 207 -9.08 36.64 22.23
CA ILE A 207 -9.84 35.57 21.59
C ILE A 207 -9.95 35.82 20.07
N ASN A 208 -10.31 37.04 19.66
CA ASN A 208 -10.40 37.40 18.25
C ASN A 208 -9.05 37.30 17.54
N ASP A 209 -7.98 37.79 18.15
CA ASP A 209 -6.63 37.72 17.60
C ASP A 209 -6.19 36.27 17.36
N ASN A 210 -6.47 35.37 18.31
CA ASN A 210 -6.14 33.96 18.17
C ASN A 210 -6.97 33.29 17.05
N ILE A 211 -8.26 33.62 16.93
CA ILE A 211 -9.09 33.13 15.82
C ILE A 211 -8.57 33.64 14.47
N GLN A 212 -8.10 34.88 14.40
CA GLN A 212 -7.51 35.46 13.20
C GLN A 212 -6.17 34.80 12.84
N ASN A 213 -5.34 34.48 13.83
CA ASN A 213 -4.10 33.71 13.64
C ASN A 213 -4.40 32.33 13.06
N CYS A 214 -5.34 31.58 13.66
CA CYS A 214 -5.78 30.28 13.16
C CYS A 214 -6.24 30.37 11.70
N ASN A 215 -7.03 31.41 11.35
CA ASN A 215 -7.50 31.65 9.99
C ASN A 215 -6.35 31.93 9.02
N ARG A 216 -5.35 32.71 9.44
CA ARG A 216 -4.17 33.01 8.62
C ARG A 216 -3.36 31.74 8.35
N THR A 217 -3.05 30.97 9.39
CA THR A 217 -2.30 29.71 9.25
C THR A 217 -3.06 28.69 8.41
N LEU A 218 -4.39 28.60 8.55
CA LEU A 218 -5.21 27.76 7.68
C LEU A 218 -5.17 28.21 6.21
N LYS A 219 -5.21 29.52 5.93
CA LYS A 219 -5.09 30.07 4.57
C LYS A 219 -3.72 29.77 3.96
N GLU A 220 -2.65 29.99 4.72
CA GLU A 220 -1.29 29.65 4.30
C GLU A 220 -1.18 28.15 3.99
N ARG A 221 -1.74 27.30 4.87
CA ARG A 221 -1.73 25.85 4.70
C ARG A 221 -2.45 25.39 3.44
N LYS A 222 -3.56 26.05 3.06
CA LYS A 222 -4.30 25.75 1.81
C LYS A 222 -3.50 26.08 0.54
N GLN A 223 -2.48 26.91 0.62
CA GLN A 223 -1.61 27.25 -0.51
C GLN A 223 -0.42 26.29 -0.66
N VAL A 224 -0.19 25.41 0.33
CA VAL A 224 0.87 24.41 0.30
C VAL A 224 0.34 23.10 -0.29
N PHE A 225 0.91 22.71 -1.43
CA PHE A 225 0.60 21.48 -2.14
C PHE A 225 1.62 20.38 -1.81
N SER A 226 1.22 19.11 -2.01
CA SER A 226 2.12 17.97 -1.85
C SER A 226 3.28 18.07 -2.84
N ASN A 227 4.44 17.57 -2.42
CA ASN A 227 5.62 17.43 -3.28
C ASN A 227 5.46 16.30 -4.31
#